data_AF-A0A3N5G4R0-F1
#
_entry.id   AF-A0A3N5G4R0-F1
#
_cell.length_a   1.000
_cell.length_b   1.000
_cell.length_c   1.000
_cell.angle_alpha   90.00
_cell.angle_beta   90.00
_cell.angle_gamma   90.00
#
_symmetry.space_group_name_H-M   'P 1'
#
loop_
_entity.id
_entity.type
_entity.pdbx_description
1 polymer ?
#
loop_
_entity_poly.entity_id
_entity_poly.type
_entity_poly.pdbx_seq_one_letter_code
_entity_poly.pdbx_strand_id
1 'polypeptide(L)' 'MAEDEVSANIPAKAPNQVAFDFIDGSNIAKGDGHMKGVVFTMVDADHHEEAWTSTAGPGAAIFKFARKK' A
#
# COMPACT_ATOMS: atom_id res chain seq x y z
N MET A 1 30.76 -7.89 -2.33
CA MET A 1 29.94 -6.94 -3.10
C MET A 1 28.69 -6.75 -2.27
N ALA A 2 28.53 -5.57 -1.65
CA ALA A 2 27.33 -5.27 -0.88
C ALA A 2 26.21 -5.01 -1.89
N GLU A 3 25.15 -5.80 -1.84
CA GLU A 3 23.95 -5.55 -2.61
C GLU A 3 23.23 -4.41 -1.92
N ASP A 4 23.23 -3.24 -2.55
CA ASP A 4 22.39 -2.10 -2.20
C ASP A 4 20.92 -2.56 -2.26
N GLU A 5 20.36 -2.96 -1.11
CA GLU A 5 18.93 -3.01 -0.93
C GLU A 5 18.43 -1.57 -0.99
N VAL A 6 18.01 -1.14 -2.19
CA VAL A 6 17.29 0.10 -2.37
C VAL A 6 15.95 -0.06 -1.67
N SER A 7 15.90 0.23 -0.37
CA SER A 7 14.67 0.60 0.32
C SER A 7 14.12 1.83 -0.40
N ALA A 8 13.23 1.58 -1.36
CA ALA A 8 12.53 2.63 -2.08
C ALA A 8 11.60 3.31 -1.08
N ASN A 9 12.08 4.37 -0.42
CA ASN A 9 11.24 5.35 0.25
C ASN A 9 10.39 6.00 -0.83
N ILE A 10 9.25 5.40 -1.18
CA ILE A 10 8.30 6.01 -2.09
C ILE A 10 7.63 7.13 -1.32
N PRO A 11 7.88 8.40 -1.66
CA PRO A 11 7.27 9.50 -0.96
C PRO A 11 5.77 9.41 -1.20
N ALA A 12 4.99 9.52 -0.12
CA ALA A 12 3.56 9.69 -0.26
C ALA A 12 3.30 10.96 -1.09
N LYS A 13 2.31 10.91 -1.98
CA LYS A 13 2.07 12.00 -2.95
C LYS A 13 1.52 13.27 -2.30
N ALA A 14 1.03 13.16 -1.08
CA ALA A 14 0.44 14.23 -0.30
C ALA A 14 0.84 14.13 1.18
N PRO A 15 0.85 15.26 1.93
CA PRO A 15 1.31 15.30 3.32
C PRO A 15 0.40 14.53 4.30
N ASN A 16 -0.84 14.24 3.92
CA ASN A 16 -1.79 13.46 4.72
C ASN A 16 -1.77 11.96 4.36
N GLN A 17 -0.73 11.49 3.67
CA GLN A 17 -0.64 10.11 3.21
C GLN A 17 0.53 9.36 3.83
N VAL A 18 0.33 8.06 4.00
CA VAL A 18 1.38 7.08 4.30
C VAL A 18 1.29 5.99 3.25
N ALA A 19 2.39 5.73 2.55
CA ALA A 19 2.45 4.76 1.46
C ALA A 19 3.40 3.62 1.81
N PHE A 20 3.00 2.40 1.46
CA PHE A 20 3.83 1.20 1.56
C PHE A 20 3.89 0.54 0.20
N ASP A 21 5.10 0.20 -0.24
CA ASP A 21 5.35 -0.68 -1.37
C ASP A 21 5.93 -2.00 -0.85
N PHE A 22 5.23 -3.09 -1.14
CA PHE A 22 5.63 -4.43 -0.75
C PHE A 22 6.56 -4.99 -1.83
N ILE A 23 7.71 -5.49 -1.40
CA ILE A 23 8.75 -6.02 -2.29
C ILE A 23 8.27 -7.32 -2.94
N ASP A 24 7.78 -8.26 -2.13
CA ASP A 24 7.26 -9.54 -2.61
C ASP A 24 6.20 -10.15 -1.68
N GLY A 25 5.57 -11.22 -2.18
CA GLY A 25 4.76 -12.14 -1.38
C GLY A 25 5.55 -13.41 -1.05
N SER A 26 6.54 -13.34 -0.16
CA SER A 26 7.42 -14.47 0.20
C SER A 26 6.72 -15.77 0.66
N ASN A 27 5.45 -15.71 1.08
CA ASN A 27 4.63 -16.87 1.48
C ASN A 27 3.52 -17.22 0.46
N ILE A 28 3.64 -16.79 -0.79
CA ILE A 28 2.64 -16.99 -1.84
C ILE A 28 3.22 -17.87 -2.95
N ALA A 29 2.39 -18.74 -3.53
CA ALA A 29 2.83 -19.62 -4.60
C ALA A 29 3.29 -18.82 -5.83
N LYS A 30 4.26 -19.38 -6.56
CA LYS A 30 4.78 -18.73 -7.77
C LYS A 30 3.67 -18.57 -8.81
N GLY A 31 3.43 -17.34 -9.25
CA GLY A 31 2.42 -17.01 -10.26
C GLY A 31 1.11 -16.47 -9.67
N ASP A 32 0.92 -16.60 -8.36
CA ASP A 32 -0.25 -16.02 -7.70
C ASP A 32 -0.05 -14.52 -7.46
N GLY A 33 -1.13 -13.77 -7.62
CA GLY A 33 -1.14 -12.34 -7.31
C GLY A 33 -1.00 -12.07 -5.83
N HIS A 34 -0.37 -10.95 -5.50
CA HIS A 34 -0.18 -10.48 -4.13
C HIS A 34 -0.34 -8.97 -4.07
N MET A 35 -0.48 -8.43 -2.86
CA MET A 35 -0.54 -6.99 -2.65
C MET A 35 0.81 -6.36 -3.01
N LYS A 36 0.76 -5.37 -3.90
CA LYS A 36 1.92 -4.58 -4.31
C LYS A 36 2.14 -3.39 -3.40
N GLY A 37 1.06 -2.79 -2.90
CA GLY A 37 1.17 -1.64 -2.03
C GLY A 37 -0.16 -1.14 -1.51
N VAL A 38 -0.09 -0.27 -0.50
CA VAL A 38 -1.23 0.42 0.08
C VAL A 38 -0.89 1.89 0.33
N VAL A 39 -1.82 2.78 0.01
CA VAL A 39 -1.76 4.18 0.39
C VAL A 39 -2.88 4.47 1.38
N PHE A 40 -2.51 4.80 2.61
CA PHE A 40 -3.41 5.34 3.61
C PHE A 40 -3.53 6.85 3.39
N THR A 41 -4.76 7.37 3.31
CA THR A 41 -5.05 8.81 3.27
C THR A 41 -5.84 9.19 4.51
N MET A 42 -5.25 10.02 5.36
CA MET A 42 -5.92 10.58 6.54
C MET A 42 -6.85 11.69 6.08
N VAL A 43 -8.16 11.45 6.14
CA VAL A 43 -9.18 12.41 5.69
C VAL A 43 -9.43 13.45 6.77
N ASP A 44 -9.61 12.98 8.01
CA ASP A 44 -9.61 13.79 9.23
C ASP A 44 -9.22 12.90 10.44
N ALA A 45 -9.48 13.36 11.66
CA ALA A 45 -9.10 12.66 12.90
C ALA A 45 -9.79 11.31 13.13
N ASP A 46 -10.92 11.04 12.47
CA ASP A 46 -11.76 9.86 12.68
C ASP A 46 -12.07 9.09 11.38
N HIS A 47 -11.50 9.51 10.25
CA HIS A 47 -11.70 8.92 8.94
C HIS A 47 -10.37 8.73 8.20
N HIS A 48 -10.19 7.55 7.61
CA HIS A 48 -9.11 7.29 6.67
C HIS A 48 -9.59 6.42 5.51
N GLU A 49 -8.91 6.56 4.37
CA GLU A 49 -9.12 5.72 3.20
C GLU A 49 -7.85 4.93 2.90
N GLU A 50 -8.01 3.72 2.36
CA GLU A 50 -6.92 2.84 1.99
C GLU A 50 -7.07 2.44 0.51
N ALA A 51 -6.08 2.76 -0.30
CA ALA A 51 -6.01 2.34 -1.69
C ALA A 51 -5.05 1.16 -1.82
N TRP A 52 -5.58 -0.04 -1.97
CA TRP A 52 -4.82 -1.30 -2.08
C TRP A 52 -4.60 -1.67 -3.53
N THR A 53 -3.34 -1.89 -3.92
CA THR A 53 -2.98 -2.32 -5.28
C THR A 53 -2.46 -3.77 -5.26
N SER A 54 -2.85 -4.56 -6.27
CA SER A 54 -2.46 -5.96 -6.41
C SER A 54 -1.70 -6.18 -7.71
N THR A 55 -0.81 -7.16 -7.73
CA THR A 55 -0.14 -7.62 -8.96
C THR A 55 -1.07 -8.41 -9.90
N ALA A 56 -2.21 -8.90 -9.41
CA ALA A 56 -3.15 -9.72 -10.18
C ALA A 56 -4.14 -8.94 -11.06
N GLY A 57 -4.21 -7.62 -10.96
CA GLY A 57 -5.22 -6.87 -11.71
C GLY A 57 -4.98 -5.37 -11.79
N PRO A 58 -5.64 -4.69 -12.73
CA PRO A 58 -5.54 -3.25 -12.88
C PRO A 58 -6.36 -2.52 -11.81
N GLY A 59 -5.80 -1.47 -11.24
CA GLY A 59 -6.50 -0.54 -10.34
C GLY A 59 -6.32 -0.84 -8.85
N ALA A 60 -6.82 0.09 -8.03
CA ALA A 60 -6.79 -0.02 -6.58
C ALA A 60 -8.17 -0.39 -6.03
N ALA A 61 -8.21 -1.32 -5.08
CA ALA A 61 -9.38 -1.52 -4.22
C ALA A 61 -9.39 -0.43 -3.15
N ILE A 62 -10.51 0.27 -3.01
CA ILE A 62 -10.65 1.36 -2.04
C ILE A 62 -11.43 0.88 -0.83
N PHE A 63 -10.81 0.96 0.34
CA PHE A 63 -11.48 0.78 1.62
C PHE A 63 -11.63 2.12 2.33
N LYS A 64 -12.76 2.32 3.01
CA LYS A 64 -13.04 3.54 3.77
C LYS A 64 -13.37 3.17 5.20
N PHE A 65 -12.63 3.76 6.13
CA PHE A 65 -12.88 3.66 7.55
C PHE A 65 -13.46 4.96 8.09
N ALA A 66 -14.48 4.83 8.93
CA ALA A 66 -15.09 5.91 9.69
C ALA A 66 -15.37 5.41 11.11
N ARG A 67 -14.85 6.10 12.13
CA ARG A 67 -15.17 5.73 13.51
C ARG A 67 -16.67 5.92 13.75
N LYS A 68 -17.34 4.85 14.21
CA LYS A 68 -18.74 4.96 14.66
C LYS A 68 -18.79 5.72 15.99
N LYS A 69 -19.72 6.67 16.09
CA LYS A 69 -20.01 7.43 17.31
C LYS A 69 -20.88 6.63 18.27
#